data_AF-A0A2J8B1I8-F1
#
_entry.id   AF-A0A2J8B1I8-F1
#
_cell.length_a   1.000
_cell.length_b   1.000
_cell.length_c   1.000
_cell.angle_alpha   90.00
_cell.angle_beta   90.00
_cell.angle_gamma   90.00
#
_symmetry.space_group_name_H-M   'P 1'
#
loop_
_entity.id
_entity.type
_entity.pdbx_description
1 polymer ?
#
loop_
_entity_poly.entity_id
_entity_poly.type
_entity_poly.pdbx_seq_one_letter_code
_entity_poly.pdbx_strand_id
1 'polypeptide(L)'
;MYFHGRNDFWINRYTKGVYDDTSLIHRNIVFSDTLEVIENVILFSISNYFLRFSNEYRRIKGDDEPDTNNWYEYVEYGTTNPLTILLQRNGFSRESARFIKENPEYVVKDGSTGKLKLKASLSKCGRTSVENDVEYIRQNVPGIFTDEEE
;
A
#
# COMPACT_ATOMS: atom_id res chain seq x y z
N MET A 1 -11.62 41.02 6.17
CA MET A 1 -12.30 41.02 4.86
C MET A 1 -13.01 39.69 4.73
N TYR A 2 -14.34 39.71 4.73
CA TYR A 2 -15.16 38.50 4.81
C TYR A 2 -15.19 37.79 3.44
N PHE A 3 -14.76 36.52 3.39
CA PHE A 3 -14.92 35.67 2.21
C PHE A 3 -16.39 35.25 2.07
N HIS A 4 -17.18 36.02 1.34
CA HIS A 4 -18.52 35.64 0.88
C HIS A 4 -18.50 35.46 -0.63
N GLY A 5 -18.71 34.22 -1.07
CA GLY A 5 -18.75 33.84 -2.50
C GLY A 5 -18.42 32.38 -2.76
N ARG A 6 -18.86 31.44 -1.92
CA ARG A 6 -18.71 29.99 -2.16
C ARG A 6 -20.07 29.45 -2.59
N ASN A 7 -20.30 29.31 -3.89
CA ASN A 7 -21.39 28.51 -4.46
C ASN A 7 -21.10 28.09 -5.90
N ASP A 8 -19.86 28.17 -6.37
CA ASP A 8 -19.53 27.83 -7.74
C ASP A 8 -19.13 26.36 -7.82
N PHE A 9 -20.02 25.53 -8.39
CA PHE A 9 -19.79 24.12 -8.66
C PHE A 9 -19.67 23.88 -10.15
N TRP A 10 -18.61 23.21 -10.58
CA TRP A 10 -18.44 22.84 -11.98
C TRP A 10 -19.08 21.48 -12.22
N ILE A 11 -20.16 21.46 -12.99
CA ILE A 11 -20.81 20.21 -13.41
C ILE A 11 -19.94 19.51 -14.47
N ASN A 12 -19.26 20.32 -15.28
CA ASN A 12 -18.24 19.92 -16.25
C ASN A 12 -17.36 21.14 -16.58
N ARG A 13 -16.39 20.98 -17.49
CA ARG A 13 -15.44 22.03 -17.90
C ARG A 13 -16.07 23.33 -18.42
N TYR A 14 -17.35 23.32 -18.81
CA TYR A 14 -18.03 24.46 -19.43
C TYR A 14 -19.29 24.90 -18.68
N THR A 15 -19.76 24.10 -17.72
CA THR A 15 -21.04 24.31 -17.05
C THR A 15 -20.83 24.56 -15.57
N LYS A 16 -21.29 25.73 -15.14
CA LYS A 16 -21.19 26.21 -13.77
C LYS A 16 -22.59 26.23 -13.15
N GLY A 17 -22.71 25.71 -11.94
CA GLY A 17 -23.94 25.67 -11.17
C GLY A 17 -23.71 25.98 -9.70
N VAL A 18 -24.78 25.89 -8.92
CA VAL A 18 -24.71 25.98 -7.46
C VAL A 18 -24.56 24.57 -6.89
N TYR A 19 -23.63 24.38 -5.95
CA TYR A 19 -23.49 23.09 -5.28
C TYR A 19 -24.77 22.77 -4.50
N ASP A 20 -25.24 21.55 -4.67
CA ASP A 20 -26.38 20.97 -3.95
C ASP A 20 -25.94 19.60 -3.47
N ASP A 21 -25.73 19.46 -2.16
CA ASP A 21 -25.26 18.25 -1.52
C ASP A 21 -26.34 17.20 -1.36
N THR A 22 -27.61 17.52 -1.63
CA THR A 22 -28.71 16.54 -1.69
C THR A 22 -28.84 15.91 -3.07
N SER A 23 -28.32 16.57 -4.10
CA SER A 23 -28.28 16.07 -5.48
C SER A 23 -27.32 14.90 -5.63
N LEU A 24 -27.85 13.74 -6.02
CA LEU A 24 -27.05 12.55 -6.36
C LEU A 24 -26.06 12.82 -7.49
N ILE A 25 -26.44 13.67 -8.46
CA ILE A 25 -25.57 14.03 -9.59
C ILE A 25 -24.34 14.78 -9.10
N HIS A 26 -24.52 15.77 -8.22
CA HIS A 26 -23.40 16.54 -7.68
C HIS A 26 -22.48 15.69 -6.82
N ARG A 27 -23.03 14.79 -5.98
CA ARG A 27 -22.22 13.82 -5.23
C ARG A 27 -21.38 12.94 -6.15
N ASN A 28 -21.98 12.42 -7.22
CA ASN A 28 -21.28 11.57 -8.18
C ASN A 28 -20.16 12.31 -8.92
N ILE A 29 -20.36 13.59 -9.28
CA ILE A 29 -19.32 14.41 -9.89
C ILE A 29 -18.15 14.62 -8.91
N VAL A 30 -18.43 14.99 -7.65
CA VAL A 30 -17.38 15.13 -6.62
C VAL A 30 -16.61 13.81 -6.44
N PHE A 31 -17.30 12.67 -6.41
CA PHE A 31 -16.65 11.36 -6.33
C PHE A 31 -15.78 11.08 -7.56
N SER A 32 -16.29 11.34 -8.76
CA SER A 32 -15.55 11.16 -10.01
C SER A 32 -14.29 12.02 -10.05
N ASP A 33 -14.42 13.32 -9.76
CA ASP A 33 -13.29 14.26 -9.75
C ASP A 33 -12.25 13.87 -8.69
N THR A 34 -12.71 13.41 -7.52
CA THR A 34 -11.81 12.94 -6.46
C THR A 34 -11.06 11.68 -6.88
N LEU A 35 -11.74 10.71 -7.50
CA LEU A 35 -11.11 9.49 -8.03
C LEU A 35 -10.10 9.83 -9.14
N GLU A 36 -10.42 10.78 -10.03
CA GLU A 36 -9.50 11.25 -11.06
C GLU A 36 -8.22 11.87 -10.46
N VAL A 37 -8.36 12.66 -9.38
CA VAL A 37 -7.21 13.23 -8.66
C VAL A 37 -6.39 12.14 -7.97
N ILE A 38 -7.04 11.17 -7.32
CA ILE A 38 -6.34 10.03 -6.70
C ILE A 38 -5.53 9.28 -7.75
N GLU A 39 -6.12 8.99 -8.92
CA GLU A 39 -5.45 8.24 -9.97
C GLU A 39 -4.31 9.03 -10.62
N ASN A 40 -4.59 10.23 -11.14
CA ASN A 40 -3.63 10.96 -11.97
C ASN A 40 -2.57 11.72 -11.16
N VAL A 41 -2.93 12.20 -9.97
CA VAL A 41 -2.01 12.98 -9.13
C VAL A 41 -1.30 12.08 -8.14
N ILE A 42 -2.04 11.34 -7.32
CA ILE A 42 -1.45 10.53 -6.24
C ILE A 42 -0.78 9.28 -6.82
N LEU A 43 -1.55 8.41 -7.47
CA LEU A 43 -1.07 7.10 -7.93
C LEU A 43 -0.14 7.19 -9.14
N PHE A 44 -0.33 8.16 -10.03
CA PHE A 44 0.55 8.33 -11.19
C PHE A 44 1.68 9.33 -10.93
N SER A 45 1.37 10.62 -10.74
CA SER A 45 2.41 11.66 -10.71
C SER A 45 3.30 11.57 -9.48
N ILE A 46 2.71 11.45 -8.29
CA ILE A 46 3.45 11.38 -7.02
C ILE A 46 4.18 10.05 -6.86
N SER A 47 3.55 8.91 -7.18
CA SER A 47 4.25 7.61 -7.16
C SER A 47 5.47 7.61 -8.08
N ASN A 48 5.34 8.12 -9.31
CA ASN A 48 6.46 8.18 -10.25
C ASN A 48 7.58 9.12 -9.77
N TYR A 49 7.23 10.24 -9.14
CA TYR A 49 8.22 11.12 -8.53
C TYR A 49 9.00 10.39 -7.43
N PHE A 50 8.30 9.75 -6.49
CA PHE A 50 8.96 9.01 -5.40
C PHE A 50 9.75 7.81 -5.89
N LEU A 51 9.28 7.10 -6.92
CA LEU A 51 10.04 6.01 -7.54
C LEU A 51 11.39 6.51 -8.08
N ARG A 52 11.37 7.60 -8.85
CA ARG A 52 12.59 8.20 -9.43
C ARG A 52 13.51 8.74 -8.33
N PHE A 53 12.94 9.40 -7.33
CA PHE A 53 13.70 9.91 -6.20
C PHE A 53 14.37 8.78 -5.41
N SER A 54 13.64 7.72 -5.06
CA SER A 54 14.16 6.57 -4.32
C SER A 54 15.29 5.87 -5.08
N ASN A 55 15.14 5.71 -6.40
CA ASN A 55 16.17 5.10 -7.24
C ASN A 55 17.45 5.95 -7.30
N GLU A 56 17.30 7.27 -7.46
CA GLU A 56 18.43 8.18 -7.53
C GLU A 56 19.14 8.32 -6.17
N TYR A 57 18.37 8.36 -5.09
CA TYR A 57 18.92 8.37 -3.72
C TYR A 57 19.77 7.12 -3.47
N ARG A 58 19.24 5.95 -3.79
CA ARG A 58 19.93 4.66 -3.66
C ARG A 58 21.22 4.62 -4.49
N ARG A 59 21.19 5.15 -5.71
CA ARG A 59 22.38 5.28 -6.58
C ARG A 59 23.51 6.09 -5.94
N ILE A 60 23.18 7.14 -5.18
CA ILE A 60 24.16 8.05 -4.58
C ILE A 60 24.65 7.53 -3.22
N LYS A 61 23.77 6.92 -2.42
CA LYS A 61 24.03 6.54 -1.03
C LYS A 61 24.36 5.06 -0.82
N GLY A 62 24.10 4.22 -1.81
CA GLY A 62 24.21 2.76 -1.70
C GLY A 62 22.88 2.13 -1.29
N ASP A 63 22.81 0.81 -1.41
CA ASP A 63 21.60 0.01 -1.15
C ASP A 63 21.26 -0.15 0.34
N ASP A 64 22.21 0.19 1.23
CA ASP A 64 22.06 0.03 2.69
C ASP A 64 21.13 1.07 3.34
N GLU A 65 20.83 2.17 2.63
CA GLU A 65 19.83 3.18 3.03
C GLU A 65 18.91 3.44 1.83
N PRO A 66 17.69 2.84 1.75
CA PRO A 66 16.63 3.21 2.67
C PRO A 66 15.54 2.11 2.85
N ASP A 67 15.69 1.17 3.79
CA ASP A 67 14.52 0.41 4.26
C ASP A 67 13.57 1.26 5.11
N THR A 68 14.01 2.48 5.47
CA THR A 68 13.21 3.49 6.16
C THR A 68 12.79 4.59 5.18
N ASN A 69 11.53 5.04 5.28
CA ASN A 69 10.98 6.13 4.47
C ASN A 69 10.87 5.86 2.96
N ASN A 70 10.52 4.64 2.57
CA ASN A 70 10.22 4.32 1.17
C ASN A 70 8.83 4.87 0.77
N TRP A 71 8.76 6.18 0.50
CA TRP A 71 7.53 6.88 0.13
C TRP A 71 6.83 6.30 -1.10
N TYR A 72 7.60 5.72 -2.02
CA TYR A 72 7.03 4.99 -3.15
C TYR A 72 6.16 3.82 -2.69
N GLU A 73 6.68 2.95 -1.81
CA GLU A 73 5.91 1.82 -1.26
C GLU A 73 4.70 2.29 -0.45
N TYR A 74 4.81 3.41 0.27
CA TYR A 74 3.69 3.93 1.05
C TYR A 74 2.53 4.39 0.17
N VAL A 75 2.82 5.00 -0.97
CA VAL A 75 1.80 5.41 -1.93
C VAL A 75 1.25 4.20 -2.67
N GLU A 76 2.12 3.30 -3.12
CA GLU A 76 1.73 2.07 -3.84
C GLU A 76 0.76 1.20 -3.02
N TYR A 77 1.08 0.96 -1.75
CA TYR A 77 0.26 0.10 -0.87
C TYR A 77 -0.74 0.88 0.00
N GLY A 78 -0.75 2.22 -0.09
CA GLY A 78 -1.62 3.09 0.70
C GLY A 78 -1.45 2.96 2.21
N THR A 79 -0.27 2.54 2.69
CA THR A 79 -0.02 2.29 4.12
C THR A 79 1.46 2.42 4.47
N THR A 80 1.76 2.77 5.72
CA THR A 80 3.12 2.78 6.28
C THR A 80 3.41 1.54 7.15
N ASN A 81 2.44 0.63 7.31
CA ASN A 81 2.61 -0.57 8.13
C ASN A 81 3.48 -1.60 7.37
N PRO A 82 4.70 -1.91 7.86
CA PRO A 82 5.65 -2.74 7.12
C PRO A 82 5.18 -4.19 6.95
N LEU A 83 4.40 -4.74 7.89
CA LEU A 83 3.82 -6.08 7.74
C LEU A 83 2.76 -6.09 6.63
N THR A 84 1.94 -5.04 6.55
CA THR A 84 0.92 -4.94 5.51
C THR A 84 1.56 -4.80 4.12
N ILE A 85 2.61 -3.98 4.01
CA ILE A 85 3.42 -3.84 2.78
C ILE A 85 4.04 -5.18 2.40
N LEU A 86 4.70 -5.88 3.33
CA LEU A 86 5.34 -7.17 3.08
C LEU A 86 4.33 -8.20 2.55
N LEU A 87 3.14 -8.27 3.14
CA LEU A 87 2.12 -9.24 2.73
C LEU A 87 1.56 -8.92 1.34
N GLN A 88 1.20 -7.67 1.08
CA GLN A 88 0.64 -7.27 -0.22
C GLN A 88 1.67 -7.38 -1.35
N ARG A 89 2.91 -6.93 -1.12
CA ARG A 89 3.99 -6.99 -2.11
C ARG A 89 4.30 -8.40 -2.58
N ASN A 90 4.18 -9.38 -1.69
CA ASN A 90 4.45 -10.77 -2.01
C ASN A 90 3.20 -11.56 -2.44
N GLY A 91 2.05 -10.90 -2.59
CA GLY A 91 0.86 -11.51 -3.17
C GLY A 91 0.00 -12.35 -2.22
N PHE A 92 0.10 -12.13 -0.90
CA PHE A 92 -0.84 -12.77 0.02
C PHE A 92 -2.27 -12.29 -0.24
N SER A 93 -3.23 -13.21 -0.20
CA SER A 93 -4.65 -12.86 -0.24
C SER A 93 -5.02 -11.98 0.96
N ARG A 94 -6.12 -11.22 0.84
CA ARG A 94 -6.60 -10.34 1.92
C ARG A 94 -6.92 -11.14 3.18
N GLU A 95 -7.49 -12.33 3.02
CA GLU A 95 -7.85 -13.26 4.07
C GLU A 95 -6.59 -13.78 4.80
N SER A 96 -5.58 -14.21 4.05
CA SER A 96 -4.31 -14.69 4.62
C SER A 96 -3.53 -13.56 5.30
N ALA A 97 -3.48 -12.39 4.67
CA ALA A 97 -2.84 -11.22 5.26
C ALA A 97 -3.52 -10.80 6.57
N ARG A 98 -4.86 -10.86 6.62
CA ARG A 98 -5.61 -10.60 7.86
C ARG A 98 -5.27 -11.61 8.94
N PHE A 99 -5.26 -12.91 8.61
CA PHE A 99 -4.91 -13.95 9.57
C PHE A 99 -3.50 -13.73 10.15
N ILE A 100 -2.50 -13.49 9.31
CA ILE A 100 -1.12 -13.26 9.76
C ILE A 100 -1.03 -12.02 10.66
N LYS A 101 -1.78 -10.96 10.35
CA LYS A 101 -1.84 -9.75 11.20
C LYS A 101 -2.50 -9.99 12.56
N GLU A 102 -3.45 -10.91 12.65
CA GLU A 102 -4.13 -11.30 13.89
C GLU A 102 -3.30 -12.31 14.72
N ASN A 103 -2.28 -12.94 14.13
CA ASN A 103 -1.44 -13.98 14.76
C ASN A 103 0.05 -13.57 14.68
N PRO A 104 0.50 -12.61 15.51
CA PRO A 104 1.84 -12.04 15.44
C PRO A 104 2.96 -13.03 15.78
N GLU A 105 2.64 -14.19 16.38
CA GLU A 105 3.60 -15.26 16.66
C GLU A 105 4.27 -15.81 15.40
N TYR A 106 3.66 -15.62 14.22
CA TYR A 106 4.22 -16.01 12.93
C TYR A 106 5.08 -14.93 12.27
N VAL A 107 5.25 -13.77 12.91
CA VAL A 107 5.99 -12.63 12.36
C VAL A 107 7.20 -12.37 13.25
N VAL A 108 8.39 -12.32 12.64
CA VAL A 108 9.64 -12.05 13.35
C VAL A 108 10.39 -10.91 12.68
N LYS A 109 11.26 -10.23 13.45
CA LYS A 109 12.27 -9.35 12.88
C LYS A 109 13.59 -10.10 12.79
N ASP A 110 14.19 -10.11 11.62
CA ASP A 110 15.52 -10.64 11.40
C ASP A 110 16.52 -9.82 12.23
N GLY A 111 17.28 -10.49 13.11
CA GLY A 111 18.21 -9.82 14.03
C GLY A 111 19.41 -9.17 13.34
N SER A 112 19.74 -9.59 12.11
CA SER A 112 20.86 -9.06 11.34
C SER A 112 20.47 -7.88 10.47
N THR A 113 19.28 -7.92 9.86
CA THR A 113 18.81 -6.90 8.91
C THR A 113 17.72 -5.98 9.46
N GLY A 114 17.09 -6.34 10.59
CA GLY A 114 15.94 -5.63 11.16
C GLY A 114 14.64 -5.79 10.37
N LYS A 115 14.66 -6.52 9.24
CA LYS A 115 13.52 -6.72 8.35
C LYS A 115 12.50 -7.70 8.91
N LEU A 116 11.23 -7.52 8.56
CA LEU A 116 10.20 -8.50 8.89
C LEU A 116 10.38 -9.76 8.05
N LYS A 117 10.25 -10.92 8.69
CA LYS A 117 10.16 -12.24 8.09
C LYS A 117 8.98 -13.01 8.65
N LEU A 118 8.52 -13.98 7.89
CA LEU A 118 7.42 -14.87 8.24
C LEU A 118 7.96 -16.22 8.69
N LYS A 119 7.47 -16.77 9.80
CA LYS A 119 7.94 -18.07 10.29
C LYS A 119 7.57 -19.18 9.32
N ALA A 120 8.48 -20.14 9.16
CA ALA A 120 8.24 -21.32 8.33
C ALA A 120 7.00 -22.13 8.79
N SER A 121 6.68 -22.10 10.08
CA SER A 121 5.50 -22.74 10.68
C SER A 121 4.15 -22.29 10.11
N LEU A 122 4.09 -21.18 9.36
CA LEU A 122 2.88 -20.76 8.63
C LEU A 122 2.40 -21.79 7.60
N SER A 123 3.28 -22.65 7.09
CA SER A 123 2.88 -23.74 6.18
C SER A 123 2.05 -24.84 6.85
N LYS A 124 1.93 -24.80 8.19
CA LYS A 124 1.15 -25.74 9.01
C LYS A 124 0.33 -25.00 10.08
N CYS A 125 -0.19 -23.82 9.75
CA CYS A 125 -0.95 -22.98 10.69
C CYS A 125 -2.42 -23.43 10.89
N GLY A 126 -2.86 -24.47 10.18
CA GLY A 126 -4.22 -25.01 10.27
C GLY A 126 -5.26 -24.25 9.45
N ARG A 127 -4.82 -23.30 8.61
CA ARG A 127 -5.68 -22.58 7.65
C ARG A 127 -5.22 -22.83 6.22
N THR A 128 -5.98 -23.66 5.51
CA THR A 128 -5.65 -24.07 4.13
C THR A 128 -5.40 -22.90 3.17
N SER A 129 -6.17 -21.81 3.27
CA SER A 129 -5.94 -20.64 2.41
C SER A 129 -4.57 -19.98 2.65
N VAL A 130 -4.15 -19.92 3.92
CA VAL A 130 -2.86 -19.35 4.32
C VAL A 130 -1.74 -20.29 3.89
N GLU A 131 -1.91 -21.58 4.11
CA GLU A 131 -0.92 -22.61 3.75
C GLU A 131 -0.68 -22.64 2.24
N ASN A 132 -1.73 -22.55 1.43
CA ASN A 132 -1.62 -22.47 -0.04
C ASN A 132 -0.89 -21.20 -0.50
N ASP A 133 -1.24 -20.02 0.06
CA ASP A 133 -0.55 -18.77 -0.24
C ASP A 133 0.94 -18.88 0.14
N VAL A 134 1.23 -19.43 1.33
CA VAL A 134 2.61 -19.63 1.81
C VAL A 134 3.40 -20.54 0.89
N GLU A 135 2.82 -21.67 0.47
CA GLU A 135 3.48 -22.61 -0.43
C GLU A 135 3.81 -21.95 -1.78
N TYR A 136 2.83 -21.26 -2.39
CA TYR A 136 3.03 -20.55 -3.65
C TYR A 136 4.12 -19.47 -3.51
N ILE A 137 4.05 -18.64 -2.47
CA ILE A 137 4.98 -17.54 -2.27
C ILE A 137 6.37 -18.06 -1.93
N ARG A 138 6.50 -19.14 -1.15
CA ARG A 138 7.80 -19.74 -0.79
C ARG A 138 8.54 -20.27 -2.02
N GLN A 139 7.84 -20.77 -3.03
CA GLN A 139 8.45 -21.21 -4.29
C GLN A 139 9.01 -20.04 -5.12
N ASN A 140 8.39 -18.86 -5.02
CA ASN A 140 8.77 -17.69 -5.81
C ASN A 140 9.76 -16.74 -5.08
N VAL A 141 9.57 -16.55 -3.77
CA VAL A 141 10.31 -15.59 -2.94
C VAL A 141 10.64 -16.21 -1.56
N PRO A 142 11.50 -17.24 -1.49
CA PRO A 142 11.76 -17.94 -0.23
C PRO A 142 12.37 -17.05 0.87
N GLY A 143 13.11 -15.99 0.49
CA GLY A 143 13.82 -15.12 1.43
C GLY A 143 12.94 -14.29 2.37
N ILE A 144 11.62 -14.26 2.18
CA ILE A 144 10.69 -13.61 3.12
C ILE A 144 10.35 -14.50 4.33
N PHE A 145 10.68 -15.79 4.26
CA PHE A 145 10.47 -16.73 5.34
C PHE A 145 11.73 -16.87 6.19
N THR A 146 11.56 -17.25 7.46
CA THR A 146 12.67 -17.77 8.26
C THR A 146 13.10 -19.12 7.69
N ASP A 147 14.37 -19.47 7.89
CA ASP A 147 14.81 -20.84 7.66
C ASP A 147 13.95 -21.79 8.52
N GLU A 148 13.76 -23.02 8.05
CA GLU A 148 13.14 -24.07 8.85
C GLU A 148 14.12 -24.38 9.99
N GLU A 149 13.91 -23.78 11.16
CA GLU A 149 14.62 -24.20 12.37
C GLU A 149 14.29 -25.68 12.64
N GLU A 150 15.34 -26.48 12.85
CA GLU A 150 15.33 -27.85 13.37
C GLU A 150 14.42 -28.03 14.60
#